data_AF-A0A7L3ET87-F1
#
_entry.id   AF-A0A7L3ET87-F1
#
_cell.length_a   1.000
_cell.length_b   1.000
_cell.length_c   1.000
_cell.angle_alpha   90.00
_cell.angle_beta   90.00
_cell.angle_gamma   90.00
#
_symmetry.space_group_name_H-M   'P 1'
#
loop_
_entity.id
_entity.type
_entity.pdbx_description
1 polymer ?
#
loop_
_entity_poly.entity_id
_entity_poly.type
_entity_poly.pdbx_seq_one_letter_code
_entity_poly.pdbx_strand_id
1 'polypeptide(L)'
;LLQSSFRHLSLDPNCPSERYLLYREWAHPKNIFKLQPLDFIRKYYGEKFGIYFAWLGFYTNILTVAAAVGVGCFLYGCLTKDNCTWSQEVCDPNIGGNIIMCPQCDRVCTYWNLTITCESSKKLCIFDSFGTLVFAVFMGIWGKSISTTLNFFLEFWKRRQAELEYEWDTVEYLEQEEQVRPEYEACCTHVVMNEITQIRNILITEHVPYTACRKCVRMTFCTSAIFFWILLIIASVVGIIVYRLSVFLVFSAKLSQHISGTEAIRKYLTPQTATSVTASLISFVVIMILNIIYEKVAILITDFSMLLLYLRWKRGTDYENSLTTKMFLFQFVNYYSSCFYIAFFKGKFVGHPGSPVYWLGKYRNEECDPGGCLLELTTQLAIIVGGKAIWNNIQEVLLPLVKNLIGRYSAAAKSEKVVPRWEHDYHLQPIGKLGLFYEYLEMVIQFGFVTLFVASFPLAPLLALMNNMLEIRLDAWKLTTQFRRMVPQKAQDIGAWQPILQGIAILAVVTN
;
A
#
# COMPACT_ATOMS: atom_id res chain seq x y z
N LEU A 1 -12.29 29.30 17.93
CA LEU A 1 -10.93 28.86 17.53
C LEU A 1 -10.89 27.87 16.33
N LEU A 2 -11.99 27.69 15.56
CA LEU A 2 -12.04 26.77 14.38
C LEU A 2 -12.71 27.41 13.14
N GLN A 3 -12.61 28.73 12.99
CA GLN A 3 -13.23 29.48 11.89
C GLN A 3 -12.24 29.62 10.73
N SER A 4 -12.12 28.58 9.90
CA SER A 4 -11.73 28.78 8.52
C SER A 4 -12.98 29.29 7.78
N SER A 5 -12.87 30.44 7.10
CA SER A 5 -13.97 31.18 6.47
C SER A 5 -14.67 30.44 5.31
N PHE A 6 -14.30 29.20 5.02
CA PHE A 6 -14.83 28.37 3.93
C PHE A 6 -16.24 27.82 4.18
N ARG A 7 -16.89 28.11 5.32
CA ARG A 7 -18.23 27.62 5.67
C ARG A 7 -19.38 28.58 5.34
N HIS A 8 -19.08 29.76 4.79
CA HIS A 8 -20.11 30.74 4.46
C HIS A 8 -20.49 30.62 2.98
N LEU A 9 -21.80 30.56 2.73
CA LEU A 9 -22.38 30.66 1.39
C LEU A 9 -21.96 32.00 0.78
N SER A 10 -21.56 32.02 -0.49
CA SER A 10 -21.41 33.29 -1.19
C SER A 10 -22.79 33.96 -1.30
N LEU A 11 -22.84 35.25 -0.95
CA LEU A 11 -24.03 36.09 -1.12
C LEU A 11 -24.14 36.67 -2.55
N ASP A 12 -23.08 36.50 -3.35
CA ASP A 12 -23.01 36.97 -4.73
C ASP A 12 -23.62 35.93 -5.69
N PRO A 13 -24.74 36.24 -6.37
CA PRO A 13 -25.38 35.33 -7.31
C PRO A 13 -24.51 35.01 -8.54
N ASN A 14 -23.50 35.83 -8.86
CA ASN A 14 -22.59 35.60 -10.00
C ASN A 14 -21.39 34.72 -9.64
N CYS A 15 -21.15 34.44 -8.35
CA CYS A 15 -20.01 33.63 -7.90
C CYS A 15 -20.49 32.51 -6.97
N PRO A 16 -20.96 31.37 -7.50
CA PRO A 16 -21.35 30.23 -6.69
C PRO A 16 -20.13 29.70 -5.91
N SER A 17 -20.29 29.47 -4.62
CA SER A 17 -19.24 28.92 -3.77
C SER A 17 -19.05 27.41 -4.04
N GLU A 18 -18.42 27.06 -5.18
CA GLU A 18 -18.20 25.67 -5.61
C GLU A 18 -17.45 24.85 -4.54
N ARG A 19 -16.43 25.45 -3.91
CA ARG A 19 -15.67 24.84 -2.81
C ARG A 19 -16.54 24.50 -1.59
N TYR A 20 -17.50 25.36 -1.26
CA TYR A 20 -18.43 25.13 -0.14
C TYR A 20 -19.44 24.03 -0.47
N LEU A 21 -19.96 24.02 -1.71
CA LEU A 21 -20.87 22.97 -2.17
C LEU A 21 -20.18 21.60 -2.17
N LEU A 22 -18.96 21.52 -2.70
CA LEU A 22 -18.12 20.32 -2.65
C LEU A 22 -17.81 19.89 -1.22
N TYR A 23 -17.52 20.84 -0.33
CA TYR A 23 -17.31 20.53 1.09
C TYR A 23 -18.57 19.91 1.71
N ARG A 24 -19.73 20.51 1.49
CA ARG A 24 -21.00 20.09 2.09
C ARG A 24 -21.51 18.78 1.54
N GLU A 25 -21.43 18.56 0.22
CA GLU A 25 -22.04 17.41 -0.45
C GLU A 25 -21.09 16.21 -0.56
N TRP A 26 -19.78 16.43 -0.62
CA TRP A 26 -18.80 15.37 -0.86
C TRP A 26 -17.77 15.19 0.26
N ALA A 27 -17.09 16.26 0.69
CA ALA A 27 -15.95 16.17 1.61
C ALA A 27 -16.33 16.05 3.10
N HIS A 28 -17.59 16.29 3.46
CA HIS A 28 -18.01 16.24 4.86
C HIS A 28 -18.19 14.78 5.34
N PRO A 29 -17.65 14.37 6.51
CA PRO A 29 -17.76 13.00 7.01
C PRO A 29 -19.20 12.47 7.12
N LYS A 30 -20.17 13.34 7.40
CA LYS A 30 -21.62 13.01 7.44
C LYS A 30 -22.16 12.40 6.15
N ASN A 31 -21.53 12.65 5.00
CA ASN A 31 -22.00 12.18 3.71
C ASN A 31 -21.32 10.90 3.25
N ILE A 32 -20.78 10.08 4.15
CA ILE A 32 -20.03 8.87 3.81
C ILE A 32 -20.78 7.94 2.84
N PHE A 33 -22.11 7.84 2.97
CA PHE A 33 -22.97 7.00 2.13
C PHE A 33 -23.49 7.67 0.84
N LYS A 34 -23.24 8.98 0.63
CA LYS A 34 -23.68 9.64 -0.60
C LYS A 34 -22.78 9.25 -1.78
N LEU A 35 -23.36 9.15 -2.98
CA LEU A 35 -22.58 8.98 -4.22
C LEU A 35 -21.64 10.17 -4.44
N GLN A 36 -20.52 9.92 -5.14
CA GLN A 36 -19.53 10.95 -5.44
C GLN A 36 -19.97 11.81 -6.64
N PRO A 37 -19.95 13.15 -6.53
CA PRO A 37 -20.29 14.04 -7.64
C PRO A 37 -19.07 14.24 -8.56
N LEU A 38 -18.75 13.24 -9.39
CA LEU A 38 -17.54 13.21 -10.23
C LEU A 38 -17.43 14.43 -11.17
N ASP A 39 -18.53 14.86 -11.79
CA ASP A 39 -18.51 16.00 -12.72
C ASP A 39 -18.18 17.32 -12.03
N PHE A 40 -18.66 17.52 -10.79
CA PHE A 40 -18.32 18.69 -10.00
C PHE A 40 -16.86 18.66 -9.52
N ILE A 41 -16.34 17.48 -9.17
CA ILE A 41 -14.94 17.30 -8.81
C ILE A 41 -14.05 17.62 -10.01
N ARG A 42 -14.38 17.09 -11.19
CA ARG A 42 -13.69 17.40 -12.45
C ARG A 42 -13.71 18.89 -12.75
N LYS A 43 -14.89 19.54 -12.68
CA LYS A 43 -15.03 20.98 -12.96
C LYS A 43 -14.13 21.83 -12.05
N TYR A 44 -13.99 21.45 -10.78
CA TYR A 44 -13.25 22.22 -9.80
C TYR A 44 -11.74 21.87 -9.75
N TYR A 45 -11.36 20.60 -9.82
CA TYR A 45 -9.98 20.13 -9.66
C TYR A 45 -9.29 19.69 -10.95
N GLY A 46 -10.04 19.45 -12.02
CA GLY A 46 -9.54 18.89 -13.29
C GLY A 46 -9.67 17.36 -13.37
N GLU A 47 -9.41 16.83 -14.56
CA GLU A 47 -9.59 15.42 -14.91
C GLU A 47 -8.62 14.51 -14.15
N LYS A 48 -7.37 14.93 -13.88
CA LYS A 48 -6.39 14.12 -13.11
C LYS A 48 -6.90 13.77 -11.71
N PHE A 49 -7.65 14.65 -11.07
CA PHE A 49 -8.34 14.37 -9.80
C PHE A 49 -9.64 13.60 -9.98
N GLY A 50 -10.40 13.96 -11.02
CA GLY A 50 -11.64 13.26 -11.38
C GLY A 50 -11.42 11.76 -11.57
N ILE A 51 -10.38 11.38 -12.33
CA ILE A 51 -10.07 9.97 -12.62
C ILE A 51 -9.62 9.20 -11.38
N TYR A 52 -8.88 9.85 -10.46
CA TYR A 52 -8.49 9.25 -9.18
C TYR A 52 -9.72 8.89 -8.33
N PHE A 53 -10.62 9.83 -8.12
CA PHE A 53 -11.83 9.58 -7.33
C PHE A 53 -12.82 8.64 -8.02
N ALA A 54 -12.88 8.67 -9.36
CA ALA A 54 -13.64 7.70 -10.13
C ALA A 54 -13.08 6.29 -9.95
N TRP A 55 -11.76 6.11 -10.02
CA TRP A 55 -11.08 4.85 -9.79
C TRP A 55 -11.27 4.34 -8.36
N LEU A 56 -11.07 5.20 -7.36
CA LEU A 56 -11.22 4.86 -5.96
C LEU A 56 -12.67 4.46 -5.62
N GLY A 57 -13.66 5.18 -6.17
CA GLY A 57 -15.08 4.83 -6.03
C GLY A 57 -15.41 3.49 -6.70
N PHE A 58 -14.92 3.26 -7.91
CA PHE A 58 -15.09 2.01 -8.63
C PHE A 58 -14.46 0.82 -7.88
N TYR A 59 -13.24 0.99 -7.38
CA TYR A 59 -12.54 0.01 -6.56
C TYR A 59 -13.32 -0.35 -5.29
N THR A 60 -13.88 0.64 -4.60
CA THR A 60 -14.70 0.48 -3.39
C THR A 60 -15.99 -0.30 -3.66
N ASN A 61 -16.65 -0.02 -4.79
CA ASN A 61 -17.87 -0.72 -5.19
C ASN A 61 -17.61 -2.22 -5.43
N ILE A 62 -16.52 -2.56 -6.12
CA ILE A 62 -16.16 -3.97 -6.38
C ILE A 62 -15.67 -4.67 -5.11
N LEU A 63 -14.93 -3.97 -4.26
CA LEU A 63 -14.54 -4.45 -2.93
C LEU A 63 -15.75 -4.86 -2.08
N THR A 64 -16.90 -4.21 -2.25
CA THR A 64 -18.13 -4.55 -1.53
C THR A 64 -18.59 -5.98 -1.83
N VAL A 65 -18.50 -6.41 -3.10
CA VAL A 65 -18.83 -7.79 -3.51
C VAL A 65 -17.82 -8.77 -2.92
N ALA A 66 -16.52 -8.47 -3.02
CA ALA A 66 -15.46 -9.31 -2.45
C ALA A 66 -15.58 -9.44 -0.92
N ALA A 67 -15.91 -8.36 -0.22
CA ALA A 67 -16.10 -8.35 1.22
C ALA A 67 -17.33 -9.18 1.64
N ALA A 68 -18.44 -9.10 0.90
CA ALA A 68 -19.63 -9.90 1.18
C ALA A 68 -19.34 -11.41 1.09
N VAL A 69 -18.65 -11.84 0.03
CA VAL A 69 -18.26 -13.26 -0.14
C VAL A 69 -17.23 -13.66 0.92
N GLY A 70 -16.22 -12.84 1.18
CA GLY A 70 -15.19 -13.11 2.19
C GLY A 70 -15.76 -13.26 3.61
N VAL A 71 -16.72 -12.41 3.99
CA VAL A 71 -17.46 -12.53 5.26
C VAL A 71 -18.29 -13.82 5.30
N GLY A 72 -18.96 -14.17 4.20
CA GLY A 72 -19.68 -15.44 4.09
C GLY A 72 -18.78 -16.67 4.32
N CYS A 73 -17.61 -16.70 3.68
CA CYS A 73 -16.61 -17.75 3.86
C CYS A 73 -16.05 -17.80 5.29
N PHE A 74 -15.80 -16.63 5.90
CA PHE A 74 -15.34 -16.55 7.29
C PHE A 74 -16.41 -17.06 8.27
N LEU A 75 -17.67 -16.67 8.10
CA LEU A 75 -18.79 -17.16 8.91
C LEU A 75 -18.95 -18.67 8.78
N TYR A 76 -18.80 -19.23 7.58
CA TYR A 76 -18.77 -20.68 7.38
C TYR A 76 -17.65 -21.36 8.18
N GLY A 77 -16.44 -20.78 8.18
CA GLY A 77 -15.32 -21.25 9.00
C GLY A 77 -15.63 -21.19 10.50
N CYS A 78 -16.26 -20.10 10.97
CA CYS A 78 -16.70 -19.97 12.37
C CYS A 78 -17.74 -21.02 12.77
N LEU A 79 -18.69 -21.34 11.89
CA LEU A 79 -19.70 -22.38 12.14
C LEU A 79 -19.10 -23.80 12.17
N THR A 80 -18.03 -24.03 11.40
CA THR A 80 -17.36 -25.34 11.29
C THR A 80 -16.26 -25.53 12.34
N LYS A 81 -15.88 -24.47 13.06
CA LYS A 81 -14.79 -24.44 14.05
C LYS A 81 -14.82 -25.61 15.03
N ASP A 82 -16.00 -25.92 15.56
CA ASP A 82 -16.16 -26.95 16.60
C ASP A 82 -16.23 -28.37 16.02
N ASN A 83 -16.42 -28.54 14.70
CA ASN A 83 -16.50 -29.84 14.02
C ASN A 83 -15.16 -30.30 13.42
N CYS A 84 -14.07 -29.55 13.62
CA CYS A 84 -12.77 -29.91 13.09
C CYS A 84 -12.11 -31.02 13.92
N THR A 85 -12.01 -32.23 13.37
CA THR A 85 -11.44 -33.40 14.05
C THR A 85 -10.01 -33.16 14.55
N TRP A 86 -9.14 -32.60 13.70
CA TRP A 86 -7.74 -32.35 14.05
C TRP A 86 -7.57 -31.30 15.16
N SER A 87 -8.44 -30.27 15.22
CA SER A 87 -8.37 -29.26 16.29
C SER A 87 -8.86 -29.85 17.62
N GLN A 88 -9.85 -30.75 17.58
CA GLN A 88 -10.29 -31.51 18.75
C GLN A 88 -9.20 -32.45 19.26
N GLU A 89 -8.49 -33.16 18.39
CA GLU A 89 -7.37 -34.05 18.76
C GLU A 89 -6.23 -33.29 19.46
N VAL A 90 -5.87 -32.10 18.97
CA VAL A 90 -4.87 -31.23 19.61
C VAL A 90 -5.32 -30.75 20.99
N CYS A 91 -6.62 -30.48 21.14
CA CYS A 91 -7.20 -29.99 22.38
C CYS A 91 -7.53 -31.10 23.40
N ASP A 92 -7.61 -32.36 22.98
CA ASP A 92 -7.91 -33.49 23.87
C ASP A 92 -6.71 -33.74 24.80
N PRO A 93 -6.89 -33.68 26.13
CA PRO A 93 -5.82 -33.95 27.08
C PRO A 93 -5.27 -35.39 27.00
N ASN A 94 -6.07 -36.36 26.53
CA ASN A 94 -5.62 -37.75 26.42
C ASN A 94 -4.74 -37.98 25.17
N ILE A 95 -4.97 -37.20 24.12
CA ILE A 95 -4.24 -37.30 22.85
C ILE A 95 -3.17 -36.21 22.80
N GLY A 96 -3.55 -34.95 22.60
CA GLY A 96 -2.63 -33.81 22.53
C GLY A 96 -1.84 -33.57 23.82
N GLY A 97 -2.37 -33.95 24.98
CA GLY A 97 -1.65 -33.79 26.27
C GLY A 97 -0.50 -34.78 26.46
N ASN A 98 -0.58 -35.95 25.85
CA ASN A 98 0.45 -36.99 25.91
C ASN A 98 1.56 -36.79 24.85
N ILE A 99 1.35 -35.92 23.86
CA ILE A 99 2.32 -35.64 22.81
C ILE A 99 3.28 -34.53 23.26
N ILE A 100 4.54 -34.90 23.50
CA ILE A 100 5.62 -33.99 23.89
C ILE A 100 6.40 -33.55 22.64
N MET A 101 6.51 -32.24 22.44
CA MET A 101 7.21 -31.61 21.32
C MET A 101 8.67 -31.29 21.69
N CYS A 102 9.53 -31.36 20.68
CA CYS A 102 10.94 -31.00 20.81
C CYS A 102 11.12 -29.49 21.06
N PRO A 103 12.19 -29.09 21.77
CA PRO A 103 12.54 -27.69 21.89
C PRO A 103 13.03 -27.13 20.56
N GLN A 104 12.59 -25.90 20.25
CA GLN A 104 12.93 -25.21 19.00
C GLN A 104 14.30 -24.50 19.05
N CYS A 105 14.99 -24.53 20.19
CA CYS A 105 16.22 -23.78 20.45
C CYS A 105 17.25 -24.63 21.19
N ASP A 106 18.53 -24.39 20.92
CA ASP A 106 19.60 -25.29 21.33
C ASP A 106 19.96 -25.25 22.83
N ARG A 107 19.68 -24.15 23.56
CA ARG A 107 20.14 -23.99 24.96
C ARG A 107 19.10 -23.64 26.00
N VAL A 108 18.08 -22.84 25.66
CA VAL A 108 17.18 -22.20 26.66
C VAL A 108 15.74 -22.73 26.60
N CYS A 109 15.42 -23.60 25.63
CA CYS A 109 14.06 -24.02 25.37
C CYS A 109 13.79 -25.41 25.97
N THR A 110 12.70 -25.54 26.71
CA THR A 110 12.25 -26.80 27.31
C THR A 110 11.33 -27.57 26.36
N TYR A 111 11.19 -28.87 26.60
CA TYR A 111 10.11 -29.66 26.02
C TYR A 111 8.75 -29.10 26.44
N TRP A 112 7.75 -29.23 25.58
CA TRP A 112 6.42 -28.66 25.78
C TRP A 112 5.33 -29.57 25.22
N ASN A 113 4.14 -29.53 25.81
CA ASN A 113 3.02 -30.38 25.41
C ASN A 113 2.20 -29.71 24.32
N LEU A 114 1.70 -30.50 23.36
CA LEU A 114 0.95 -29.99 22.22
C LEU A 114 -0.35 -29.25 22.63
N THR A 115 -0.98 -29.60 23.75
CA THR A 115 -2.21 -28.94 24.23
C THR A 115 -2.10 -27.42 24.39
N ILE A 116 -0.88 -26.86 24.56
CA ILE A 116 -0.72 -25.40 24.67
C ILE A 116 -1.12 -24.65 23.40
N THR A 117 -1.11 -25.30 22.23
CA THR A 117 -1.46 -24.70 20.94
C THR A 117 -2.94 -24.85 20.61
N CYS A 118 -3.74 -25.49 21.47
CA CYS A 118 -5.18 -25.75 21.25
C CYS A 118 -5.97 -24.52 20.77
N GLU A 119 -5.81 -23.35 21.41
CA GLU A 119 -6.56 -22.15 21.03
C GLU A 119 -6.11 -21.59 19.67
N SER A 120 -4.81 -21.66 19.36
CA SER A 120 -4.27 -21.29 18.06
C SER A 120 -4.78 -22.23 16.96
N SER A 121 -4.80 -23.54 17.22
CA SER A 121 -5.33 -24.56 16.30
C SER A 121 -6.83 -24.38 16.02
N LYS A 122 -7.62 -24.02 17.05
CA LYS A 122 -9.04 -23.67 16.86
C LYS A 122 -9.24 -22.46 15.95
N LYS A 123 -8.43 -21.42 16.09
CA LYS A 123 -8.48 -20.25 15.18
C LYS A 123 -8.02 -20.61 13.79
N LEU A 124 -6.97 -21.41 13.68
CA LEU A 124 -6.44 -21.89 12.43
C LEU A 124 -7.50 -22.67 11.63
N CYS A 125 -8.37 -23.48 12.26
CA CYS A 125 -9.45 -24.15 11.53
C CYS A 125 -10.47 -23.19 10.87
N ILE A 126 -10.58 -21.95 11.35
CA ILE A 126 -11.44 -20.94 10.72
C ILE A 126 -10.78 -20.43 9.44
N PHE A 127 -9.47 -20.15 9.50
CA PHE A 127 -8.69 -19.58 8.40
C PHE A 127 -8.27 -20.62 7.35
N ASP A 128 -8.02 -21.85 7.77
CA ASP A 128 -7.71 -22.99 6.91
C ASP A 128 -8.95 -23.89 6.79
N SER A 129 -9.96 -23.37 6.09
CA SER A 129 -11.21 -24.09 5.83
C SER A 129 -11.44 -24.21 4.33
N PHE A 130 -12.29 -25.15 3.92
CA PHE A 130 -12.69 -25.24 2.50
C PHE A 130 -13.29 -23.92 1.98
N GLY A 131 -13.88 -23.10 2.86
CA GLY A 131 -14.41 -21.79 2.51
C GLY A 131 -13.34 -20.80 2.05
N THR A 132 -12.15 -20.81 2.65
CA THR A 132 -11.05 -19.92 2.24
C THR A 132 -10.42 -20.36 0.93
N LEU A 133 -10.37 -21.67 0.65
CA LEU A 133 -9.98 -22.20 -0.66
C LEU A 133 -10.95 -21.75 -1.77
N VAL A 134 -12.27 -21.89 -1.55
CA VAL A 134 -13.29 -21.40 -2.50
C VAL A 134 -13.15 -19.88 -2.69
N PHE A 135 -12.83 -19.14 -1.63
CA PHE A 135 -12.63 -17.70 -1.70
C PHE A 135 -11.38 -17.31 -2.50
N ALA A 136 -10.25 -18.01 -2.32
CA ALA A 136 -9.04 -17.79 -3.09
C ALA A 136 -9.28 -18.03 -4.59
N VAL A 137 -10.03 -19.09 -4.92
CA VAL A 137 -10.46 -19.39 -6.28
C VAL A 137 -11.37 -18.28 -6.85
N PHE A 138 -12.34 -17.80 -6.07
CA PHE A 138 -13.22 -16.68 -6.46
C PHE A 138 -12.44 -15.38 -6.74
N MET A 139 -11.37 -15.13 -5.97
CA MET A 139 -10.50 -13.98 -6.15
C MET A 139 -9.49 -14.18 -7.30
N GLY A 140 -9.06 -15.41 -7.58
CA GLY A 140 -7.97 -15.71 -8.51
C GLY A 140 -8.37 -16.14 -9.93
N ILE A 141 -9.54 -16.75 -10.16
CA ILE A 141 -9.82 -17.38 -11.46
C ILE A 141 -9.79 -16.37 -12.64
N TRP A 142 -9.04 -16.78 -13.66
CA TRP A 142 -9.00 -16.23 -15.00
C TRP A 142 -10.03 -16.96 -15.87
N GLY A 143 -11.04 -16.24 -16.36
CA GLY A 143 -11.83 -16.70 -17.51
C GLY A 143 -13.34 -16.63 -17.36
N LYS A 144 -13.94 -15.67 -18.09
CA LYS A 144 -15.11 -15.81 -18.97
C LYS A 144 -16.14 -16.89 -18.61
N SER A 145 -16.66 -16.91 -17.38
CA SER A 145 -17.97 -17.45 -17.05
C SER A 145 -18.43 -16.87 -15.71
N ILE A 146 -19.74 -16.72 -15.60
CA ILE A 146 -20.48 -15.99 -14.55
C ILE A 146 -19.92 -16.24 -13.14
N SER A 147 -19.52 -15.14 -12.48
CA SER A 147 -18.90 -15.01 -11.14
C SER A 147 -17.37 -14.85 -11.14
N THR A 148 -16.88 -13.61 -11.34
CA THR A 148 -15.43 -13.28 -11.46
C THR A 148 -15.18 -11.85 -10.97
N THR A 149 -14.26 -11.61 -10.02
CA THR A 149 -14.08 -10.27 -9.40
C THR A 149 -12.77 -9.58 -9.77
N LEU A 150 -11.63 -10.28 -9.85
CA LEU A 150 -10.31 -9.62 -9.98
C LEU A 150 -9.89 -9.28 -11.43
N ASN A 151 -9.97 -10.23 -12.36
CA ASN A 151 -9.75 -9.94 -13.79
C ASN A 151 -10.88 -9.07 -14.36
N PHE A 152 -12.09 -9.27 -13.84
CA PHE A 152 -13.25 -8.44 -14.12
C PHE A 152 -13.04 -7.00 -13.64
N PHE A 153 -12.45 -6.78 -12.45
CA PHE A 153 -12.12 -5.44 -11.96
C PHE A 153 -11.27 -4.66 -12.97
N LEU A 154 -10.18 -5.25 -13.48
CA LEU A 154 -9.29 -4.56 -14.42
C LEU A 154 -9.96 -4.30 -15.79
N GLU A 155 -10.75 -5.25 -16.29
CA GLU A 155 -11.45 -5.08 -17.57
C GLU A 155 -12.65 -4.12 -17.48
N PHE A 156 -13.40 -4.15 -16.38
CA PHE A 156 -14.49 -3.19 -16.14
C PHE A 156 -13.94 -1.81 -15.84
N TRP A 157 -12.76 -1.71 -15.19
CA TRP A 157 -12.07 -0.44 -15.06
C TRP A 157 -11.70 0.10 -16.44
N LYS A 158 -11.09 -0.70 -17.32
CA LYS A 158 -10.81 -0.28 -18.72
C LYS A 158 -12.06 0.21 -19.43
N ARG A 159 -13.19 -0.49 -19.26
CA ARG A 159 -14.47 -0.08 -19.86
C ARG A 159 -14.97 1.24 -19.28
N ARG A 160 -14.93 1.40 -17.95
CA ARG A 160 -15.34 2.64 -17.28
C ARG A 160 -14.41 3.80 -17.62
N GLN A 161 -13.11 3.53 -17.77
CA GLN A 161 -12.13 4.51 -18.20
C GLN A 161 -12.44 4.99 -19.61
N ALA A 162 -12.73 4.10 -20.56
CA ALA A 162 -13.12 4.49 -21.92
C ALA A 162 -14.41 5.33 -21.97
N GLU A 163 -15.38 5.03 -21.10
CA GLU A 163 -16.59 5.84 -20.95
C GLU A 163 -16.26 7.25 -20.44
N LEU A 164 -15.42 7.35 -19.40
CA LEU A 164 -14.96 8.64 -18.87
C LEU A 164 -14.11 9.41 -19.88
N GLU A 165 -13.28 8.74 -20.67
CA GLU A 165 -12.47 9.35 -21.73
C GLU A 165 -13.36 10.02 -22.79
N TYR A 166 -14.50 9.41 -23.11
CA TYR A 166 -15.51 9.97 -24.00
C TYR A 166 -16.30 11.10 -23.33
N GLU A 167 -16.85 10.90 -22.13
CA GLU A 167 -17.62 11.93 -21.42
C GLU A 167 -16.79 13.18 -21.08
N TRP A 168 -15.47 13.01 -20.92
CA TRP A 168 -14.57 14.07 -20.51
C TRP A 168 -13.74 14.69 -21.63
N ASP A 169 -13.93 14.26 -22.87
CA ASP A 169 -13.17 14.74 -24.04
C ASP A 169 -11.65 14.79 -23.76
N THR A 170 -11.12 13.76 -23.09
CA THR A 170 -9.69 13.71 -22.72
C THR A 170 -8.81 13.22 -23.86
N VAL A 171 -9.41 12.71 -24.94
CA VAL A 171 -8.71 12.14 -26.10
C VAL A 171 -7.99 13.22 -26.93
N GLU A 172 -8.57 14.42 -27.06
CA GLU A 172 -7.97 15.55 -27.79
C GLU A 172 -6.65 16.07 -27.15
N TYR A 173 -6.37 15.72 -25.89
CA TYR A 173 -5.14 16.15 -25.20
C TYR A 173 -3.85 15.59 -25.86
N LEU A 174 -3.93 14.48 -26.60
CA LEU A 174 -2.79 13.95 -27.34
C LEU A 174 -2.28 14.92 -28.43
N GLU A 175 -3.11 15.85 -28.89
CA GLU A 175 -2.77 16.84 -29.93
C GLU A 175 -2.18 18.14 -29.36
N GLN A 176 -2.35 18.41 -28.06
CA GLN A 176 -1.72 19.56 -27.39
C GLN A 176 -0.37 19.14 -26.79
N GLU A 177 0.73 19.70 -27.30
CA GLU A 177 2.08 19.43 -26.79
C GLU A 177 2.18 19.78 -25.29
N GLU A 178 2.24 18.75 -24.42
CA GLU A 178 2.58 18.90 -23.01
C GLU A 178 3.88 19.71 -22.90
N GLN A 179 3.88 20.76 -22.05
CA GLN A 179 5.06 21.60 -21.86
C GLN A 179 6.28 20.75 -21.47
N VAL A 180 7.37 20.95 -22.19
CA VAL A 180 8.64 20.26 -21.93
C VAL A 180 9.17 20.73 -20.57
N ARG A 181 9.81 19.83 -19.83
CA ARG A 181 10.33 20.15 -18.50
C ARG A 181 11.44 21.22 -18.60
N PRO A 182 11.47 22.24 -17.72
CA PRO A 182 12.49 23.29 -17.78
C PRO A 182 13.91 22.77 -17.56
N GLU A 183 14.07 21.72 -16.76
CA GLU A 183 15.35 21.03 -16.55
C GLU A 183 15.84 20.31 -17.82
N TYR A 184 14.92 19.88 -18.69
CA TYR A 184 15.25 19.34 -20.00
C TYR A 184 15.63 20.47 -20.96
N GLU A 185 14.83 21.54 -21.02
CA GLU A 185 15.05 22.70 -21.88
C GLU A 185 16.39 23.40 -21.58
N ALA A 186 16.75 23.54 -20.30
CA ALA A 186 18.01 24.15 -19.87
C ALA A 186 19.25 23.40 -20.37
N CYS A 187 19.12 22.12 -20.76
CA CYS A 187 20.20 21.32 -21.31
C CYS A 187 20.23 21.27 -22.85
N CYS A 188 19.24 21.87 -23.52
CA CYS A 188 19.14 21.87 -24.98
C CYS A 188 20.06 22.93 -25.59
N THR A 189 20.82 22.54 -26.61
CA THR A 189 21.78 23.43 -27.30
C THR A 189 21.28 23.93 -28.66
N HIS A 190 20.38 23.20 -29.32
CA HIS A 190 19.88 23.56 -30.66
C HIS A 190 18.36 23.43 -30.76
N VAL A 191 17.73 24.28 -31.58
CA VAL A 191 16.30 24.24 -31.88
C VAL A 191 16.10 23.74 -33.31
N VAL A 192 15.30 22.70 -33.49
CA VAL A 192 14.91 22.14 -34.80
C VAL A 192 13.42 22.37 -35.03
N MET A 193 13.03 22.48 -36.30
CA MET A 193 11.64 22.68 -36.71
C MET A 193 10.94 21.33 -36.82
N ASN A 194 9.72 21.22 -36.30
CA ASN A 194 8.91 20.01 -36.47
C ASN A 194 8.43 19.93 -37.92
N GLU A 195 8.69 18.81 -38.61
CA GLU A 195 8.30 18.62 -40.01
C GLU A 195 6.78 18.62 -40.20
N ILE A 196 6.03 18.15 -39.20
CA ILE A 196 4.57 17.98 -39.25
C ILE A 196 3.86 19.28 -38.87
N THR A 197 4.27 19.93 -37.79
CA THR A 197 3.57 21.12 -37.29
C THR A 197 4.15 22.43 -37.83
N GLN A 198 5.32 22.40 -38.48
CA GLN A 198 6.03 23.59 -39.00
C GLN A 198 6.27 24.69 -37.93
N ILE A 199 6.15 24.34 -36.64
CA ILE A 199 6.37 25.23 -35.51
C ILE A 199 7.81 25.07 -35.01
N ARG A 200 8.48 26.20 -34.74
CA ARG A 200 9.88 26.29 -34.31
C ARG A 200 10.04 26.01 -32.80
N ASN A 201 9.62 24.84 -32.33
CA ASN A 201 9.59 24.53 -30.88
C ASN A 201 10.34 23.26 -30.45
N ILE A 202 11.03 22.52 -31.33
CA ILE A 202 11.75 21.33 -30.88
C ILE A 202 13.14 21.73 -30.38
N LEU A 203 13.27 21.91 -29.07
CA LEU A 203 14.55 21.94 -28.37
C LEU A 203 15.21 20.56 -28.43
N ILE A 204 16.23 20.40 -29.28
CA ILE A 204 17.07 19.21 -29.38
C ILE A 204 18.30 19.43 -28.51
N THR A 205 18.38 18.67 -27.44
CA THR A 205 19.69 18.29 -26.90
C THR A 205 20.41 17.46 -27.96
N GLU A 206 21.70 17.71 -28.24
CA GLU A 206 22.52 16.85 -29.15
C GLU A 206 21.99 15.42 -29.15
N HIS A 207 21.48 14.97 -30.30
CA HIS A 207 21.15 13.57 -30.52
C HIS A 207 22.45 12.81 -30.27
N VAL A 208 22.63 12.32 -29.04
CA VAL A 208 23.74 11.43 -28.75
C VAL A 208 23.59 10.29 -29.75
N PRO A 209 24.62 10.03 -30.58
CA PRO A 209 24.49 9.10 -31.68
C PRO A 209 23.92 7.80 -31.15
N TYR A 210 22.87 7.34 -31.83
CA TYR A 210 21.99 6.25 -31.43
C TYR A 210 22.72 4.90 -31.58
N THR A 211 23.86 4.72 -30.92
CA THR A 211 24.66 3.50 -31.03
C THR A 211 24.10 2.45 -30.08
N ALA A 212 23.63 1.31 -30.62
CA ALA A 212 23.03 0.21 -29.87
C ALA A 212 23.87 -0.24 -28.66
N CYS A 213 25.20 -0.18 -28.79
CA CYS A 213 26.15 -0.51 -27.71
C CYS A 213 26.02 0.41 -26.48
N ARG A 214 25.85 1.72 -26.68
CA ARG A 214 25.67 2.69 -25.59
C ARG A 214 24.29 2.56 -24.95
N LYS A 215 23.28 2.14 -25.71
CA LYS A 215 21.93 1.79 -25.21
C LYS A 215 21.99 0.56 -24.30
N CYS A 216 22.78 -0.45 -24.67
CA CYS A 216 23.01 -1.65 -23.85
C CYS A 216 23.70 -1.29 -22.53
N VAL A 217 24.81 -0.54 -22.56
CA VAL A 217 25.53 -0.08 -21.34
C VAL A 217 24.63 0.77 -20.43
N ARG A 218 23.81 1.63 -21.03
CA ARG A 218 22.85 2.46 -20.29
C ARG A 218 21.76 1.63 -19.62
N MET A 219 21.22 0.64 -20.34
CA MET A 219 20.19 -0.24 -19.82
C MET A 219 20.75 -1.16 -18.74
N THR A 220 21.95 -1.71 -18.93
CA THR A 220 22.61 -2.58 -17.95
C THR A 220 23.00 -1.83 -16.68
N PHE A 221 23.40 -0.56 -16.76
CA PHE A 221 23.67 0.25 -15.58
C PHE A 221 22.39 0.68 -14.84
N CYS A 222 21.32 1.03 -15.56
CA CYS A 222 20.00 1.27 -14.96
C CYS A 222 19.47 0.03 -14.24
N THR A 223 19.55 -1.14 -14.89
CA THR A 223 19.07 -2.39 -14.30
C THR A 223 19.96 -2.82 -13.14
N SER A 224 21.29 -2.71 -13.25
CA SER A 224 22.21 -3.05 -12.15
C SER A 224 22.04 -2.15 -10.93
N ALA A 225 21.78 -0.85 -11.11
CA ALA A 225 21.47 0.06 -10.01
C ALA A 225 20.17 -0.33 -9.31
N ILE A 226 19.12 -0.70 -10.06
CA ILE A 226 17.86 -1.18 -9.49
C ILE A 226 18.08 -2.51 -8.73
N PHE A 227 18.82 -3.46 -9.32
CA PHE A 227 19.15 -4.73 -8.67
C PHE A 227 19.98 -4.52 -7.38
N PHE A 228 20.94 -3.60 -7.37
CA PHE A 228 21.73 -3.28 -6.18
C PHE A 228 20.85 -2.79 -5.03
N TRP A 229 19.90 -1.91 -5.31
CA TRP A 229 18.98 -1.42 -4.28
C TRP A 229 17.95 -2.47 -3.87
N ILE A 230 17.49 -3.33 -4.77
CA ILE A 230 16.66 -4.50 -4.40
C ILE A 230 17.44 -5.45 -3.49
N LEU A 231 18.72 -5.71 -3.76
CA LEU A 231 19.58 -6.51 -2.89
C LEU A 231 19.77 -5.87 -1.52
N LEU A 232 19.90 -4.54 -1.46
CA LEU A 232 19.95 -3.80 -0.20
C LEU A 232 18.64 -3.94 0.59
N ILE A 233 17.49 -3.93 -0.09
CA ILE A 233 16.20 -4.18 0.56
C ILE A 233 16.15 -5.62 1.09
N ILE A 234 16.54 -6.62 0.29
CA ILE A 234 16.60 -8.00 0.75
C ILE A 234 17.53 -8.13 1.97
N ALA A 235 18.66 -7.44 1.98
CA ALA A 235 19.57 -7.40 3.13
C ALA A 235 18.90 -6.76 4.37
N SER A 236 18.11 -5.71 4.21
CA SER A 236 17.34 -5.11 5.32
C SER A 236 16.28 -6.07 5.87
N VAL A 237 15.65 -6.87 5.01
CA VAL A 237 14.67 -7.90 5.39
C VAL A 237 15.35 -9.03 6.15
N VAL A 238 16.52 -9.48 5.69
CA VAL A 238 17.37 -10.42 6.43
C VAL A 238 17.75 -9.83 7.80
N GLY A 239 18.04 -8.53 7.88
CA GLY A 239 18.25 -7.82 9.14
C GLY A 239 17.06 -7.89 10.10
N ILE A 240 15.84 -7.71 9.61
CA ILE A 240 14.60 -7.85 10.39
C ILE A 240 14.41 -9.30 10.88
N ILE A 241 14.73 -10.29 10.06
CA ILE A 241 14.65 -11.72 10.42
C ILE A 241 15.66 -12.04 11.54
N VAL A 242 16.91 -11.59 11.40
CA VAL A 242 17.93 -11.78 12.44
C VAL A 242 17.52 -11.10 13.74
N TYR A 243 16.93 -9.91 13.67
CA TYR A 243 16.37 -9.23 14.82
C TYR A 243 15.25 -10.06 15.49
N ARG A 244 14.30 -10.60 14.71
CA ARG A 244 13.23 -11.47 15.22
C ARG A 244 13.78 -12.68 15.98
N LEU A 245 14.80 -13.34 15.42
CA LEU A 245 15.50 -14.47 16.05
C LEU A 245 16.14 -14.07 17.39
N SER A 246 16.81 -12.92 17.43
CA SER A 246 17.44 -12.43 18.66
C SER A 246 16.44 -12.07 19.76
N VAL A 247 15.31 -11.44 19.40
CA VAL A 247 14.25 -11.09 20.36
C VAL A 247 13.56 -12.34 20.90
N PHE A 248 13.29 -13.33 20.04
CA PHE A 248 12.71 -14.60 20.45
C PHE A 248 13.55 -15.30 21.53
N LEU A 249 14.87 -15.32 21.36
CA LEU A 249 15.80 -15.91 22.34
C LEU A 249 15.77 -15.15 23.67
N VAL A 250 15.74 -13.81 23.62
CA VAL A 250 15.68 -12.97 24.83
C VAL A 250 14.35 -13.14 25.55
N PHE A 251 13.23 -13.17 24.81
CA PHE A 251 11.89 -13.32 25.39
C PHE A 251 11.73 -14.70 26.02
N SER A 252 12.22 -15.75 25.37
CA SER A 252 12.22 -17.11 25.93
C SER A 252 13.07 -17.23 27.19
N ALA A 253 14.19 -16.51 27.28
CA ALA A 253 15.06 -16.49 28.47
C ALA A 253 14.51 -15.65 29.64
N LYS A 254 13.93 -14.48 29.36
CA LYS A 254 13.47 -13.51 30.37
C LYS A 254 12.04 -13.75 30.84
N LEU A 255 11.14 -14.17 29.95
CA LEU A 255 9.73 -14.38 30.29
C LEU A 255 9.54 -15.60 31.21
N SER A 256 10.35 -16.65 31.04
CA SER A 256 10.26 -17.86 31.88
C SER A 256 10.62 -17.60 33.36
N GLN A 257 11.37 -16.53 33.64
CA GLN A 257 11.81 -16.20 35.01
C GLN A 257 10.85 -15.28 35.79
N HIS A 258 9.97 -14.51 35.12
CA HIS A 258 9.26 -13.40 35.77
C HIS A 258 7.75 -13.56 35.94
N ILE A 259 7.11 -14.59 35.37
CA ILE A 259 5.65 -14.80 35.48
C ILE A 259 5.37 -16.02 36.37
N SER A 260 5.45 -15.82 37.69
CA SER A 260 5.11 -16.83 38.71
C SER A 260 3.72 -16.60 39.34
N GLY A 261 2.84 -15.76 38.75
CA GLY A 261 1.66 -15.25 39.46
C GLY A 261 0.32 -15.09 38.71
N THR A 262 0.18 -15.44 37.43
CA THR A 262 -1.10 -15.22 36.71
C THR A 262 -1.46 -16.35 35.74
N GLU A 263 -2.14 -17.39 36.22
CA GLU A 263 -2.59 -18.53 35.41
C GLU A 263 -3.57 -18.15 34.28
N ALA A 264 -4.33 -17.06 34.44
CA ALA A 264 -5.26 -16.56 33.41
C ALA A 264 -4.55 -15.94 32.18
N ILE A 265 -3.37 -15.34 32.38
CA ILE A 265 -2.60 -14.69 31.31
C ILE A 265 -1.79 -15.73 30.51
N ARG A 266 -1.36 -16.82 31.17
CA ARG A 266 -0.59 -17.92 30.56
C ARG A 266 -1.36 -18.65 29.45
N LYS A 267 -2.70 -18.64 29.49
CA LYS A 267 -3.57 -19.25 28.47
C LYS A 267 -3.64 -18.44 27.17
N TYR A 268 -3.37 -17.13 27.22
CA TYR A 268 -3.41 -16.24 26.04
C TYR A 268 -2.03 -15.78 25.55
N LEU A 269 -1.01 -15.74 26.42
CA LEU A 269 0.38 -15.46 26.03
C LEU A 269 1.20 -16.75 25.96
N THR A 270 1.20 -17.41 24.80
CA THR A 270 2.30 -18.32 24.48
C THR A 270 3.54 -17.49 24.13
N PRO A 271 4.76 -17.92 24.48
CA PRO A 271 5.98 -17.17 24.16
C PRO A 271 6.12 -16.92 22.65
N GLN A 272 5.61 -17.85 21.82
CA GLN A 272 5.60 -17.75 20.37
C GLN A 272 4.61 -16.70 19.85
N THR A 273 3.36 -16.68 20.34
CA THR A 273 2.37 -15.66 19.94
C THR A 273 2.80 -14.27 20.38
N ALA A 274 3.32 -14.13 21.61
CA ALA A 274 3.87 -12.87 22.11
C ALA A 274 5.07 -12.38 21.28
N THR A 275 5.96 -13.29 20.87
CA THR A 275 7.08 -12.96 19.98
C THR A 275 6.56 -12.56 18.60
N SER A 276 5.57 -13.27 18.04
CA SER A 276 5.02 -12.93 16.73
C SER A 276 4.40 -11.52 16.72
N VAL A 277 3.60 -11.17 17.73
CA VAL A 277 2.94 -9.86 17.82
C VAL A 277 3.96 -8.73 18.00
N THR A 278 4.91 -8.89 18.92
CA THR A 278 5.96 -7.90 19.15
C THR A 278 6.86 -7.73 17.91
N ALA A 279 7.23 -8.83 17.25
CA ALA A 279 7.99 -8.79 16.00
C ALA A 279 7.22 -8.11 14.87
N SER A 280 5.92 -8.36 14.72
CA SER A 280 5.09 -7.68 13.71
C SER A 280 4.98 -6.17 13.97
N LEU A 281 4.86 -5.74 15.23
CA LEU A 281 4.84 -4.32 15.59
C LEU A 281 6.17 -3.62 15.28
N ILE A 282 7.29 -4.26 15.62
CA ILE A 282 8.61 -3.69 15.34
C ILE A 282 8.87 -3.66 13.83
N SER A 283 8.51 -4.72 13.12
CA SER A 283 8.59 -4.76 11.65
C SER A 283 7.77 -3.63 11.02
N PHE A 284 6.57 -3.34 11.54
CA PHE A 284 5.76 -2.21 11.11
C PHE A 284 6.49 -0.87 11.30
N VAL A 285 7.08 -0.62 12.47
CA VAL A 285 7.85 0.61 12.73
C VAL A 285 9.04 0.73 11.77
N VAL A 286 9.77 -0.36 11.53
CA VAL A 286 10.91 -0.38 10.60
C VAL A 286 10.46 -0.10 9.17
N ILE A 287 9.37 -0.73 8.71
CA ILE A 287 8.79 -0.49 7.38
C ILE A 287 8.47 1.00 7.21
N MET A 288 7.86 1.64 8.21
CA MET A 288 7.53 3.07 8.17
C MET A 288 8.77 3.97 8.08
N ILE A 289 9.85 3.64 8.78
CA ILE A 289 11.11 4.40 8.70
C ILE A 289 11.75 4.20 7.32
N LEU A 290 11.82 2.96 6.85
CA LEU A 290 12.41 2.63 5.56
C LEU A 290 11.66 3.28 4.39
N ASN A 291 10.34 3.44 4.49
CA ASN A 291 9.55 4.14 3.47
C ASN A 291 10.02 5.58 3.22
N ILE A 292 10.36 6.31 4.29
CA ILE A 292 10.87 7.68 4.17
C ILE A 292 12.22 7.68 3.44
N ILE A 293 13.08 6.71 3.75
CA ILE A 293 14.39 6.56 3.10
C ILE A 293 14.20 6.21 1.63
N TYR A 294 13.34 5.25 1.30
CA TYR A 294 13.10 4.80 -0.07
C TYR A 294 12.49 5.86 -0.95
N GLU A 295 11.63 6.73 -0.41
CA GLU A 295 11.12 7.89 -1.15
C GLU A 295 12.28 8.80 -1.60
N LYS A 296 13.18 9.15 -0.68
CA LYS A 296 14.34 10.00 -0.99
C LYS A 296 15.30 9.32 -1.96
N VAL A 297 15.54 8.03 -1.77
CA VAL A 297 16.39 7.24 -2.66
C VAL A 297 15.77 7.12 -4.05
N ALA A 298 14.47 6.93 -4.20
CA ALA A 298 13.80 6.82 -5.50
C ALA A 298 13.88 8.13 -6.31
N ILE A 299 13.67 9.27 -5.64
CA ILE A 299 13.84 10.59 -6.26
C ILE A 299 15.31 10.80 -6.65
N LEU A 300 16.24 10.55 -5.72
CA LEU A 300 17.67 10.67 -5.96
C LEU A 300 18.11 9.79 -7.15
N ILE A 301 17.68 8.53 -7.21
CA ILE A 301 18.00 7.63 -8.32
C ILE A 301 17.44 8.15 -9.63
N THR A 302 16.23 8.70 -9.63
CA THR A 302 15.58 9.16 -10.85
C THR A 302 16.25 10.43 -11.38
N ASP A 303 16.59 11.36 -10.49
CA ASP A 303 17.31 12.59 -10.81
C ASP A 303 18.77 12.30 -11.19
N PHE A 304 19.40 11.34 -10.52
CA PHE A 304 20.75 10.86 -10.86
C PHE A 304 20.79 10.10 -12.17
N SER A 305 19.77 9.29 -12.48
CA SER A 305 19.62 8.62 -13.78
C SER A 305 19.45 9.64 -14.91
N MET A 306 18.79 10.77 -14.65
CA MET A 306 18.72 11.88 -15.60
C MET A 306 20.11 12.48 -15.86
N LEU A 307 20.90 12.71 -14.81
CA LEU A 307 22.24 13.31 -14.89
C LEU A 307 23.30 12.39 -15.54
N LEU A 308 23.48 11.15 -15.06
CA LEU A 308 24.58 10.28 -15.48
C LEU A 308 24.31 9.50 -16.76
N LEU A 309 23.07 9.05 -16.96
CA LEU A 309 22.74 8.13 -18.06
C LEU A 309 22.20 8.85 -19.29
N TYR A 310 22.08 10.19 -19.23
CA TYR A 310 21.55 11.01 -20.32
C TYR A 310 20.16 10.50 -20.79
N LEU A 311 19.42 9.87 -19.87
CA LEU A 311 18.05 9.39 -20.04
C LEU A 311 17.14 10.59 -19.77
N ARG A 312 16.98 11.42 -20.79
CA ARG A 312 16.24 12.67 -20.68
C ARG A 312 14.79 12.47 -21.08
N TRP A 313 13.92 12.52 -20.08
CA TRP A 313 12.48 12.49 -20.27
C TRP A 313 12.04 13.84 -20.83
N LYS A 314 11.57 13.85 -22.08
CA LYS A 314 11.09 15.06 -22.75
C LYS A 314 9.81 15.59 -22.09
N ARG A 315 8.93 14.68 -21.66
CA ARG A 315 7.62 15.01 -21.06
C ARG A 315 7.60 14.76 -19.55
N GLY A 316 6.75 15.50 -18.84
CA GLY A 316 6.51 15.31 -17.41
C GLY A 316 5.94 13.93 -17.11
N THR A 317 4.95 13.52 -17.90
CA THR A 317 4.32 12.18 -17.88
C THR A 317 5.31 11.01 -17.93
N ASP A 318 6.30 11.04 -18.83
CA ASP A 318 7.28 9.96 -18.96
C ASP A 318 8.19 9.84 -17.72
N TYR A 319 8.55 10.97 -17.10
CA TYR A 319 9.29 10.98 -15.83
C TYR A 319 8.45 10.46 -14.68
N GLU A 320 7.19 10.92 -14.54
CA GLU A 320 6.26 10.44 -13.52
C GLU A 320 6.06 8.93 -13.62
N ASN A 321 5.91 8.38 -14.83
CA ASN A 321 5.77 6.94 -15.06
C ASN A 321 7.03 6.16 -14.64
N SER A 322 8.23 6.63 -14.99
CA SER A 322 9.47 5.96 -14.60
C SER A 322 9.72 6.01 -13.08
N LEU A 323 9.44 7.15 -12.45
CA LEU A 323 9.53 7.31 -11.00
C LEU A 323 8.52 6.40 -10.30
N THR A 324 7.31 6.31 -10.84
CA THR A 324 6.23 5.47 -10.33
C THR A 324 6.65 4.01 -10.26
N THR A 325 7.15 3.45 -11.37
CA THR A 325 7.59 2.05 -11.40
C THR A 325 8.72 1.78 -10.41
N LYS A 326 9.72 2.68 -10.30
CA LYS A 326 10.84 2.49 -9.37
C LYS A 326 10.39 2.54 -7.91
N MET A 327 9.59 3.55 -7.56
CA MET A 327 9.15 3.70 -6.18
C MET A 327 8.20 2.57 -5.79
N PHE A 328 7.31 2.16 -6.69
CA PHE A 328 6.45 1.00 -6.48
C PHE A 328 7.28 -0.26 -6.22
N LEU A 329 8.33 -0.53 -7.01
CA LEU A 329 9.19 -1.71 -6.79
C LEU A 329 9.84 -1.70 -5.40
N PHE A 330 10.36 -0.56 -4.94
CA PHE A 330 10.93 -0.46 -3.60
C PHE A 330 9.89 -0.68 -2.50
N GLN A 331 8.72 -0.07 -2.66
CA GLN A 331 7.61 -0.20 -1.71
C GLN A 331 7.05 -1.62 -1.69
N PHE A 332 6.93 -2.26 -2.85
CA PHE A 332 6.49 -3.65 -3.01
C PHE A 332 7.41 -4.58 -2.21
N VAL A 333 8.73 -4.49 -2.41
CA VAL A 333 9.66 -5.33 -1.66
C VAL A 333 9.62 -4.99 -0.16
N ASN A 334 9.57 -3.72 0.23
CA ASN A 334 9.54 -3.35 1.65
C ASN A 334 8.29 -3.89 2.38
N TYR A 335 7.10 -3.72 1.80
CA TYR A 335 5.85 -4.14 2.43
C TYR A 335 5.63 -5.65 2.38
N TYR A 336 5.87 -6.30 1.24
CA TYR A 336 5.48 -7.70 1.06
C TYR A 336 6.57 -8.71 1.41
N SER A 337 7.85 -8.34 1.42
CA SER A 337 8.96 -9.27 1.68
C SER A 337 8.83 -10.04 3.00
N SER A 338 8.41 -9.35 4.07
CA SER A 338 8.18 -9.96 5.37
C SER A 338 7.05 -11.00 5.34
N CYS A 339 6.00 -10.76 4.56
CA CYS A 339 4.88 -11.68 4.37
C CYS A 339 5.28 -12.87 3.47
N PHE A 340 6.01 -12.61 2.37
CA PHE A 340 6.57 -13.65 1.50
C PHE A 340 7.54 -14.57 2.27
N TYR A 341 8.35 -14.02 3.18
CA TYR A 341 9.23 -14.81 4.02
C TYR A 341 8.44 -15.80 4.91
N ILE A 342 7.41 -15.32 5.61
CA ILE A 342 6.60 -16.18 6.49
C ILE A 342 5.82 -17.22 5.70
N ALA A 343 5.28 -16.85 4.53
CA ALA A 343 4.49 -17.75 3.70
C ALA A 343 5.34 -18.87 3.08
N PHE A 344 6.50 -18.55 2.51
CA PHE A 344 7.24 -19.49 1.65
C PHE A 344 8.56 -19.99 2.22
N PHE A 345 9.27 -19.21 3.04
CA PHE A 345 10.63 -19.55 3.49
C PHE A 345 10.70 -20.02 4.94
N LYS A 346 9.84 -19.49 5.82
CA LYS A 346 9.82 -19.84 7.24
C LYS A 346 9.45 -21.32 7.44
N GLY A 347 10.21 -22.03 8.29
CA GLY A 347 9.94 -23.43 8.64
C GLY A 347 10.19 -24.47 7.54
N LYS A 348 10.59 -24.07 6.32
CA LYS A 348 10.86 -25.02 5.22
C LYS A 348 12.28 -25.58 5.21
N PHE A 349 13.26 -24.84 5.73
CA PHE A 349 14.69 -25.17 5.69
C PHE A 349 15.28 -25.47 7.08
N VAL A 350 14.65 -26.34 7.87
CA VAL A 350 15.04 -26.56 9.28
C VAL A 350 15.77 -27.88 9.54
N GLY A 351 15.71 -28.84 8.61
CA GLY A 351 16.28 -30.18 8.82
C GLY A 351 15.50 -30.96 9.88
N HIS A 352 16.12 -31.97 10.49
CA HIS A 352 15.54 -32.75 11.58
C HIS A 352 16.34 -32.55 12.87
N PRO A 353 15.79 -32.86 14.07
CA PRO A 353 16.43 -32.52 15.35
C PRO A 353 17.87 -33.04 15.53
N GLY A 354 18.26 -34.11 14.84
CA GLY A 354 19.63 -34.66 14.88
C GLY A 354 20.64 -33.92 14.00
N SER A 355 20.20 -33.15 13.01
CA SER A 355 21.05 -32.36 12.10
C SER A 355 20.30 -31.09 11.65
N PRO A 356 20.08 -30.13 12.56
CA PRO A 356 19.41 -28.88 12.20
C PRO A 356 20.28 -28.07 11.24
N VAL A 357 19.64 -27.34 10.34
CA VAL A 357 20.33 -26.45 9.39
C VAL A 357 20.71 -25.16 10.11
N TYR A 358 22.02 -24.87 10.13
CA TYR A 358 22.57 -23.65 10.72
C TYR A 358 22.87 -22.61 9.64
N TRP A 359 22.28 -21.44 9.79
CA TRP A 359 22.64 -20.25 9.04
C TRP A 359 24.01 -19.74 9.49
N LEU A 360 24.93 -19.56 8.53
CA LEU A 360 26.34 -19.20 8.76
C LEU A 360 27.06 -20.12 9.77
N GLY A 361 26.59 -21.37 9.94
CA GLY A 361 27.17 -22.35 10.85
C GLY A 361 27.03 -22.04 12.35
N LYS A 362 26.24 -21.03 12.74
CA LYS A 362 26.08 -20.61 14.14
C LYS A 362 24.64 -20.45 14.62
N TYR A 363 23.72 -20.04 13.75
CA TYR A 363 22.35 -19.72 14.14
C TYR A 363 21.37 -20.71 13.53
N ARG A 364 20.55 -21.37 14.35
CA ARG A 364 19.51 -22.29 13.89
C ARG A 364 18.36 -21.51 13.21
N ASN A 365 17.82 -22.04 12.12
CA ASN A 365 16.69 -21.43 11.40
C ASN A 365 15.39 -21.45 12.22
N GLU A 366 14.50 -20.48 11.97
CA GLU A 366 13.17 -20.43 12.61
C GLU A 366 12.27 -21.59 12.17
N GLU A 367 11.63 -22.22 13.16
CA GLU A 367 10.60 -23.26 12.98
C GLU A 367 9.19 -22.65 12.99
N CYS A 368 8.24 -23.32 12.34
CA CYS A 368 6.81 -22.99 12.47
C CYS A 368 6.20 -23.69 13.68
N ASP A 369 5.06 -23.17 14.15
CA ASP A 369 4.16 -23.88 15.06
C ASP A 369 3.69 -25.20 14.40
N PRO A 370 3.41 -26.30 15.13
CA PRO A 370 2.82 -27.52 14.58
C PRO A 370 1.52 -27.30 13.77
N GLY A 371 0.74 -26.26 14.06
CA GLY A 371 -0.39 -25.85 13.19
C GLY A 371 0.03 -25.16 11.88
N GLY A 372 1.32 -24.86 11.70
CA GLY A 372 1.85 -24.10 10.58
C GLY A 372 1.95 -22.61 10.86
N CYS A 373 2.52 -21.88 9.88
CA CYS A 373 2.78 -20.44 9.99
C CYS A 373 1.63 -19.56 9.48
N LEU A 374 0.48 -20.14 9.11
CA LEU A 374 -0.63 -19.38 8.53
C LEU A 374 -1.19 -18.35 9.53
N LEU A 375 -1.37 -18.73 10.79
CA LEU A 375 -1.86 -17.80 11.82
C LEU A 375 -0.87 -16.64 12.02
N GLU A 376 0.44 -16.90 12.04
CA GLU A 376 1.44 -15.83 12.11
C GLU A 376 1.32 -14.88 10.92
N LEU A 377 1.18 -15.41 9.70
CA LEU A 377 0.98 -14.62 8.49
C LEU A 377 -0.27 -13.75 8.59
N THR A 378 -1.40 -14.31 9.04
CA THR A 378 -2.65 -13.54 9.22
C THR A 378 -2.49 -12.43 10.25
N THR A 379 -1.81 -12.68 11.37
CA THR A 379 -1.58 -11.64 12.39
C THR A 379 -0.69 -10.54 11.87
N GLN A 380 0.35 -10.88 11.09
CA GLN A 380 1.23 -9.90 10.48
C GLN A 380 0.49 -9.05 9.44
N LEU A 381 -0.31 -9.67 8.58
CA LEU A 381 -1.13 -8.95 7.60
C LEU A 381 -2.14 -8.03 8.28
N ALA A 382 -2.83 -8.50 9.32
CA ALA A 382 -3.78 -7.68 10.07
C ALA A 382 -3.11 -6.46 10.72
N ILE A 383 -1.92 -6.64 11.32
CA ILE A 383 -1.16 -5.56 11.94
C ILE A 383 -0.64 -4.57 10.88
N ILE A 384 -0.09 -5.05 9.76
CA ILE A 384 0.45 -4.18 8.72
C ILE A 384 -0.68 -3.42 8.00
N VAL A 385 -1.72 -4.11 7.53
CA VAL A 385 -2.83 -3.49 6.79
C VAL A 385 -3.62 -2.56 7.70
N GLY A 386 -4.04 -3.04 8.87
CA GLY A 386 -4.80 -2.24 9.84
C GLY A 386 -3.97 -1.10 10.45
N GLY A 387 -2.72 -1.39 10.84
CA GLY A 387 -1.82 -0.40 11.41
C GLY A 387 -1.44 0.68 10.41
N LYS A 388 -1.15 0.32 9.15
CA LYS A 388 -0.88 1.28 8.07
C LYS A 388 -2.10 2.16 7.81
N ALA A 389 -3.29 1.56 7.63
CA ALA A 389 -4.52 2.30 7.41
C ALA A 389 -4.77 3.33 8.53
N ILE A 390 -4.67 2.92 9.79
CA ILE A 390 -4.86 3.82 10.93
C ILE A 390 -3.78 4.92 10.95
N TRP A 391 -2.52 4.54 10.76
CA TRP A 391 -1.41 5.48 10.82
C TRP A 391 -1.47 6.53 9.69
N ASN A 392 -1.76 6.10 8.47
CA ASN A 392 -1.90 6.98 7.32
C ASN A 392 -3.08 7.93 7.52
N ASN A 393 -4.27 7.42 7.84
CA ASN A 393 -5.44 8.24 8.18
C ASN A 393 -5.12 9.33 9.24
N ILE A 394 -4.36 8.96 10.28
CA ILE A 394 -3.91 9.90 11.31
C ILE A 394 -2.94 10.94 10.73
N GLN A 395 -1.92 10.52 9.99
CA GLN A 395 -0.95 11.43 9.38
C GLN A 395 -1.61 12.40 8.41
N GLU A 396 -2.55 11.94 7.59
CA GLU A 396 -3.26 12.75 6.61
C GLU A 396 -4.14 13.82 7.22
N VAL A 397 -4.76 13.54 8.37
CA VAL A 397 -5.56 14.52 9.09
C VAL A 397 -4.67 15.48 9.87
N LEU A 398 -3.70 14.95 10.63
CA LEU A 398 -2.91 15.73 11.57
C LEU A 398 -1.81 16.55 10.90
N LEU A 399 -1.05 16.00 9.96
CA LEU A 399 0.09 16.71 9.36
C LEU A 399 -0.29 18.04 8.70
N PRO A 400 -1.28 18.11 7.80
CA PRO A 400 -1.61 19.37 7.16
C PRO A 400 -2.31 20.33 8.14
N LEU A 401 -3.10 19.81 9.09
CA LEU A 401 -3.76 20.63 10.10
C LEU A 401 -2.73 21.30 11.03
N VAL A 402 -1.74 20.54 11.52
CA VAL A 402 -0.66 21.07 12.37
C VAL A 402 0.19 22.07 11.59
N LYS A 403 0.58 21.77 10.34
CA LYS A 403 1.33 22.73 9.50
C LYS A 403 0.55 24.02 9.27
N ASN A 404 -0.74 23.94 8.97
CA ASN A 404 -1.60 25.10 8.77
C ASN A 404 -1.89 25.86 10.08
N LEU A 405 -1.89 25.19 11.24
CA LEU A 405 -1.97 25.84 12.55
C LEU A 405 -0.69 26.61 12.85
N ILE A 406 0.48 25.97 12.70
CA ILE A 406 1.79 26.60 12.91
C ILE A 406 1.95 27.80 11.97
N GLY A 407 1.61 27.66 10.69
CA GLY A 407 1.64 28.75 9.72
C GLY A 407 0.75 29.92 10.13
N ARG A 408 -0.45 29.64 10.66
CA ARG A 408 -1.38 30.68 11.17
C ARG A 408 -0.86 31.35 12.44
N TYR A 409 -0.30 30.62 13.38
CA TYR A 409 0.29 31.22 14.59
C TYR A 409 1.46 32.15 14.25
N SER A 410 2.33 31.74 13.32
CA SER A 410 3.45 32.56 12.86
C SER A 410 3.00 33.79 12.05
N ALA A 411 1.90 33.70 11.30
CA ALA A 411 1.35 34.80 10.52
C ALA A 411 0.44 35.75 11.32
N ALA A 412 -0.23 35.26 12.37
CA ALA A 412 -1.14 36.02 13.21
C ALA A 412 -0.44 37.17 13.96
N ALA A 413 0.87 37.07 14.17
CA ALA A 413 1.67 38.17 14.73
C ALA A 413 1.76 39.41 13.82
N LYS A 414 1.33 39.33 12.55
CA LYS A 414 1.46 40.38 11.53
C LYS A 414 0.16 40.77 10.81
N SER A 415 -1.00 40.22 11.17
CA SER A 415 -2.19 40.26 10.30
C SER A 415 -3.17 41.41 10.61
N GLU A 416 -3.63 42.10 9.56
CA GLU A 416 -4.73 43.08 9.58
C GLU A 416 -6.11 42.41 9.74
N LYS A 417 -7.15 43.17 10.13
CA LYS A 417 -8.49 42.66 10.44
C LYS A 417 -9.25 42.04 9.25
N VAL A 418 -8.90 42.38 8.00
CA VAL A 418 -9.55 41.87 6.79
C VAL A 418 -8.49 41.34 5.84
N VAL A 419 -8.42 40.01 5.73
CA VAL A 419 -7.42 39.31 4.91
C VAL A 419 -8.04 38.98 3.54
N PRO A 420 -7.40 39.34 2.41
CA PRO A 420 -7.90 39.00 1.08
C PRO A 420 -7.82 37.49 0.79
N ARG A 421 -8.57 37.03 -0.22
CA ARG A 421 -8.67 35.58 -0.55
C ARG A 421 -7.33 34.94 -0.95
N TRP A 422 -6.48 35.65 -1.69
CA TRP A 422 -5.18 35.11 -2.10
C TRP A 422 -4.24 34.88 -0.91
N GLU A 423 -4.31 35.71 0.14
CA GLU A 423 -3.54 35.51 1.37
C GLU A 423 -4.04 34.28 2.14
N HIS A 424 -5.36 34.08 2.21
CA HIS A 424 -5.92 32.85 2.76
C HIS A 424 -5.43 31.59 2.04
N ASP A 425 -5.41 31.59 0.71
CA ASP A 425 -4.90 30.46 -0.07
C ASP A 425 -3.36 30.35 -0.02
N TYR A 426 -2.65 31.46 0.19
CA TYR A 426 -1.20 31.45 0.36
C TYR A 426 -0.78 30.72 1.64
N HIS A 427 -1.53 30.91 2.74
CA HIS A 427 -1.27 30.25 4.02
C HIS A 427 -1.58 28.74 4.04
N LEU A 428 -2.26 28.21 3.02
CA LEU A 428 -2.48 26.77 2.87
C LEU A 428 -1.23 26.07 2.31
N GLN A 429 -1.09 24.78 2.62
CA GLN A 429 0.02 23.98 2.10
C GLN A 429 -0.08 23.84 0.57
N PRO A 430 1.03 24.01 -0.18
CA PRO A 430 1.07 23.61 -1.57
C PRO A 430 1.06 22.09 -1.66
N ILE A 431 0.38 21.55 -2.67
CA ILE A 431 0.55 20.14 -3.04
C ILE A 431 1.88 20.03 -3.80
N GLY A 432 2.69 19.02 -3.46
CA GLY A 432 4.00 18.81 -4.07
C GLY A 432 3.92 18.49 -5.57
N LYS A 433 5.05 18.54 -6.28
CA LYS A 433 5.13 18.23 -7.73
C LYS A 433 4.57 16.86 -8.09
N LEU A 434 4.68 15.88 -7.18
CA LEU A 434 4.16 14.52 -7.37
C LEU A 434 2.63 14.40 -7.21
N GLY A 435 1.94 15.44 -6.72
CA GLY A 435 0.48 15.48 -6.67
C GLY A 435 -0.15 14.26 -5.98
N LEU A 436 -0.97 13.54 -6.74
CA LEU A 436 -1.75 12.35 -6.33
C LEU A 436 -0.96 11.05 -6.27
N PHE A 437 0.33 11.09 -6.54
CA PHE A 437 1.15 9.89 -6.66
C PHE A 437 1.16 9.03 -5.39
N TYR A 438 1.31 9.64 -4.21
CA TYR A 438 1.28 8.92 -2.93
C TYR A 438 -0.09 8.32 -2.64
N GLU A 439 -1.16 9.01 -3.06
CA GLU A 439 -2.56 8.56 -2.93
C GLU A 439 -2.78 7.27 -3.73
N TYR A 440 -2.34 7.26 -4.99
CA TYR A 440 -2.40 6.04 -5.81
C TYR A 440 -1.52 4.92 -5.26
N LEU A 441 -0.30 5.23 -4.84
CA LEU A 441 0.61 4.24 -4.26
C LEU A 441 -0.04 3.54 -3.06
N GLU A 442 -0.68 4.29 -2.17
CA GLU A 442 -1.33 3.74 -1.00
C GLU A 442 -2.38 2.71 -1.38
N MET A 443 -3.27 3.08 -2.31
CA MET A 443 -4.36 2.22 -2.76
C MET A 443 -3.85 1.00 -3.54
N VAL A 444 -2.79 1.14 -4.33
CA VAL A 444 -2.19 0.02 -5.08
C VAL A 444 -1.49 -0.96 -4.14
N ILE A 445 -0.85 -0.48 -3.07
CA ILE A 445 -0.32 -1.35 -2.00
C ILE A 445 -1.46 -2.02 -1.24
N GLN A 446 -2.57 -1.33 -0.96
CA GLN A 446 -3.73 -1.97 -0.37
C GLN A 446 -4.32 -3.08 -1.27
N PHE A 447 -4.42 -2.81 -2.57
CA PHE A 447 -4.86 -3.79 -3.57
C PHE A 447 -4.00 -5.05 -3.53
N GLY A 448 -2.68 -4.91 -3.50
CA GLY A 448 -1.80 -6.08 -3.42
C GLY A 448 -1.94 -6.88 -2.12
N PHE A 449 -2.19 -6.24 -0.96
CA PHE A 449 -2.51 -6.98 0.27
C PHE A 449 -3.82 -7.76 0.16
N VAL A 450 -4.83 -7.19 -0.49
CA VAL A 450 -6.14 -7.82 -0.69
C VAL A 450 -6.07 -8.98 -1.67
N THR A 451 -5.16 -8.95 -2.65
CA THR A 451 -5.12 -9.96 -3.73
C THR A 451 -4.05 -11.02 -3.53
N LEU A 452 -2.83 -10.67 -3.09
CA LEU A 452 -1.70 -11.60 -3.00
C LEU A 452 -1.84 -12.61 -1.87
N PHE A 453 -2.47 -12.23 -0.75
CA PHE A 453 -2.51 -13.03 0.48
C PHE A 453 -3.93 -13.41 0.90
N VAL A 454 -4.87 -13.42 -0.06
CA VAL A 454 -6.29 -13.58 0.23
C VAL A 454 -6.64 -14.98 0.72
N ALA A 455 -5.89 -15.99 0.30
CA ALA A 455 -6.01 -17.36 0.81
C ALA A 455 -5.75 -17.47 2.32
N SER A 456 -4.90 -16.58 2.87
CA SER A 456 -4.59 -16.57 4.30
C SER A 456 -5.62 -15.82 5.14
N PHE A 457 -6.16 -14.71 4.64
CA PHE A 457 -7.01 -13.82 5.42
C PHE A 457 -8.24 -13.36 4.61
N PRO A 458 -9.38 -14.07 4.71
CA PRO A 458 -10.58 -13.78 3.90
C PRO A 458 -11.27 -12.46 4.27
N LEU A 459 -10.94 -11.88 5.43
CA LEU A 459 -11.48 -10.59 5.89
C LEU A 459 -10.67 -9.38 5.38
N ALA A 460 -9.58 -9.59 4.61
CA ALA A 460 -8.79 -8.50 4.02
C ALA A 460 -9.64 -7.51 3.19
N PRO A 461 -10.55 -7.96 2.31
CA PRO A 461 -11.40 -7.06 1.53
C PRO A 461 -12.35 -6.23 2.39
N LEU A 462 -12.81 -6.76 3.53
CA LEU A 462 -13.68 -6.01 4.45
C LEU A 462 -12.90 -4.87 5.11
N LEU A 463 -11.67 -5.13 5.58
CA LEU A 463 -10.81 -4.09 6.16
C LEU A 463 -10.46 -3.02 5.11
N ALA A 464 -10.14 -3.44 3.89
CA ALA A 464 -9.89 -2.55 2.77
C ALA A 464 -11.12 -1.71 2.38
N LEU A 465 -12.32 -2.30 2.39
CA LEU A 465 -13.57 -1.59 2.13
C LEU A 465 -13.82 -0.49 3.19
N MET A 466 -13.66 -0.84 4.47
CA MET A 466 -13.80 0.13 5.56
C MET A 466 -12.78 1.25 5.45
N ASN A 467 -11.53 0.94 5.10
CA ASN A 467 -10.50 1.94 4.88
C ASN A 467 -10.87 2.86 3.72
N ASN A 468 -11.21 2.32 2.55
CA ASN A 468 -11.58 3.11 1.37
C ASN A 468 -12.78 4.04 1.60
N MET A 469 -13.79 3.59 2.37
CA MET A 469 -14.94 4.44 2.69
C MET A 469 -14.54 5.68 3.51
N LEU A 470 -13.55 5.54 4.41
CA LEU A 470 -12.98 6.66 5.14
C LEU A 470 -12.07 7.48 4.24
N GLU A 471 -11.20 6.82 3.48
CA GLU A 471 -10.20 7.43 2.59
C GLU A 471 -10.83 8.41 1.59
N ILE A 472 -11.86 7.97 0.86
CA ILE A 472 -12.58 8.82 -0.13
C ILE A 472 -12.98 10.16 0.50
N ARG A 473 -13.38 10.15 1.78
CA ARG A 473 -13.81 11.35 2.51
C ARG A 473 -12.65 12.13 3.10
N LEU A 474 -11.64 11.45 3.61
CA LEU A 474 -10.43 12.09 4.15
C LEU A 474 -9.66 12.81 3.04
N ASP A 475 -9.54 12.21 1.86
CA ASP A 475 -8.96 12.81 0.66
C ASP A 475 -9.75 14.01 0.19
N ALA A 476 -11.07 13.85 0.07
CA ALA A 476 -11.96 14.94 -0.30
C ALA A 476 -11.81 16.11 0.70
N TRP A 477 -11.75 15.81 2.00
CA TRP A 477 -11.62 16.80 3.06
C TRP A 477 -10.25 17.49 3.05
N LYS A 478 -9.15 16.74 2.91
CA LYS A 478 -7.79 17.29 2.93
C LYS A 478 -7.57 18.20 1.72
N LEU A 479 -8.01 17.79 0.53
CA LEU A 479 -7.93 18.56 -0.72
C LEU A 479 -8.85 19.79 -0.70
N THR A 480 -10.03 19.69 -0.09
CA THR A 480 -10.99 20.81 -0.05
C THR A 480 -10.62 21.85 1.01
N THR A 481 -10.02 21.46 2.13
CA THR A 481 -9.85 22.36 3.29
C THR A 481 -8.40 22.72 3.62
N GLN A 482 -7.44 21.80 3.45
CA GLN A 482 -6.08 22.00 3.97
C GLN A 482 -5.05 22.36 2.91
N PHE A 483 -5.27 21.94 1.67
CA PHE A 483 -4.37 22.21 0.56
C PHE A 483 -4.81 23.41 -0.29
N ARG A 484 -3.83 24.07 -0.90
CA ARG A 484 -4.06 25.05 -1.95
C ARG A 484 -4.56 24.32 -3.20
N ARG A 485 -5.51 24.94 -3.92
CA ARG A 485 -6.01 24.42 -5.20
C ARG A 485 -4.84 24.26 -6.19
N MET A 486 -4.72 23.07 -6.76
CA MET A 486 -3.78 22.84 -7.86
C MET A 486 -4.35 23.31 -9.19
N VAL A 487 -3.43 23.57 -10.13
CA VAL A 487 -3.79 23.84 -11.52
C VAL A 487 -4.45 22.57 -12.09
N PRO A 488 -5.65 22.68 -12.68
CA PRO A 488 -6.30 21.55 -13.33
C PRO A 488 -5.40 20.94 -14.40
N GLN A 489 -5.16 19.64 -14.29
CA GLN A 489 -4.39 18.87 -15.27
C GLN A 489 -5.33 17.87 -15.94
N LYS A 490 -5.25 17.77 -17.27
CA LYS A 490 -5.93 16.74 -18.04
C LYS A 490 -5.19 15.40 -17.89
N ALA A 491 -5.92 14.31 -17.78
CA ALA A 491 -5.39 12.95 -17.79
C ALA A 491 -6.44 12.02 -18.39
N GLN A 492 -6.02 11.11 -19.27
CA GLN A 492 -6.89 10.09 -19.88
C GLN A 492 -6.99 8.83 -19.02
N ASP A 493 -5.88 8.47 -18.38
CA ASP A 493 -5.69 7.22 -17.67
C ASP A 493 -5.05 7.44 -16.30
N ILE A 494 -5.03 6.39 -15.49
CA ILE A 494 -4.30 6.36 -14.22
C ILE A 494 -2.78 6.26 -14.42
N GLY A 495 -2.30 6.17 -15.67
CA GLY A 495 -0.88 6.11 -16.03
C GLY A 495 -0.23 4.76 -15.69
N ALA A 496 1.02 4.80 -15.20
CA ALA A 496 1.81 3.61 -14.88
C ALA A 496 1.17 2.68 -13.82
N TRP A 497 0.14 3.11 -13.10
CA TRP A 497 -0.56 2.28 -12.12
C TRP A 497 -1.34 1.13 -12.76
N GLN A 498 -1.86 1.29 -13.98
CA GLN A 498 -2.63 0.25 -14.65
C GLN A 498 -1.80 -1.01 -14.98
N PRO A 499 -0.61 -0.93 -15.61
CA PRO A 499 0.24 -2.09 -15.81
C PRO A 499 0.76 -2.67 -14.48
N ILE A 500 0.96 -1.84 -13.44
CA ILE A 500 1.32 -2.32 -12.11
C ILE A 500 0.21 -3.19 -11.51
N LEU A 501 -1.04 -2.73 -11.55
CA LEU A 501 -2.20 -3.49 -11.07
C LEU A 501 -2.36 -4.83 -11.82
N GLN A 502 -2.14 -4.84 -13.14
CA GLN A 502 -2.12 -6.06 -13.95
C GLN A 502 -1.00 -7.02 -13.51
N GLY A 503 0.21 -6.50 -13.27
CA GLY A 503 1.33 -7.30 -12.78
C GLY A 503 1.06 -7.93 -11.41
N ILE A 504 0.48 -7.17 -10.47
CA ILE A 504 0.05 -7.67 -9.16
C ILE A 504 -1.02 -8.75 -9.32
N ALA A 505 -2.00 -8.55 -10.20
CA ALA A 505 -3.07 -9.53 -10.42
C ALA A 505 -2.54 -10.86 -10.95
N ILE A 506 -1.58 -10.85 -11.88
CA ILE A 506 -0.92 -12.07 -12.37
C ILE A 506 -0.15 -12.75 -11.25
N LEU A 507 0.62 -11.99 -10.46
CA LEU A 507 1.38 -12.52 -9.34
C LEU A 507 0.48 -13.10 -8.23
N ALA A 508 -0.72 -12.54 -8.03
CA ALA A 508 -1.69 -13.00 -7.05
C ALA A 508 -2.17 -14.43 -7.33
N VAL A 509 -2.35 -14.80 -8.60
CA VAL A 509 -2.73 -16.17 -8.96
C VAL A 509 -1.63 -17.18 -8.64
N VAL A 510 -0.36 -16.78 -8.72
CA VAL A 510 0.78 -17.64 -8.38
C VAL A 510 1.01 -17.71 -6.87
N THR A 511 0.64 -16.66 -6.14
CA THR A 511 0.90 -16.54 -4.70
C THR A 511 -0.15 -17.25 -3.86
N ASN A 512 -1.43 -17.22 -4.27
CA ASN A 512 -2.51 -17.98 -3.65
C ASN A 512 -2.56 -19.40 -4.20
#